data_AF-A0A259L0S5-F1
#
_entry.id   AF-A0A259L0S5-F1
#
_cell.length_a   1.000
_cell.length_b   1.000
_cell.length_c   1.000
_cell.angle_alpha   90.00
_cell.angle_beta   90.00
_cell.angle_gamma   90.00
#
_symmetry.space_group_name_H-M   'P 1'
#
loop_
_entity.id
_entity.type
_entity.pdbx_description
1 polymer ?
#
loop_
_entity_poly.entity_id
_entity_poly.type
_entity_poly.pdbx_seq_one_letter_code
_entity_poly.pdbx_strand_id
1 'polypeptide(L)'
;MLGSRHVITTLLVASALNLALMVPGCFVETRDFSAYPAMVLGAFNVFLTVLGLGSLVLAYIIAKTSKGNGWAALAGLAFVGVYLLDLGRIFPVPPNPMSTLLATLEWIGAGLGIALAASSVALRGAANTATSAKPTLPMTVVLGLVLVALIIVAFATKSAMGI
;
A
#
# COMPACT_ATOMS: atom_id res chain seq x y z
N MET A 1 -22.48 11.49 7.27
CA MET A 1 -21.97 10.28 6.55
C MET A 1 -20.97 10.59 5.43
N LEU A 2 -20.96 11.76 4.79
CA LEU A 2 -19.93 12.11 3.78
C LEU A 2 -18.50 12.21 4.36
N GLY A 3 -18.33 12.84 5.52
CA GLY A 3 -17.00 13.04 6.14
C GLY A 3 -16.22 11.75 6.40
N SER A 4 -16.90 10.70 6.86
CA SER A 4 -16.32 9.38 7.16
C SER A 4 -15.66 8.73 5.93
N ARG A 5 -16.31 8.82 4.76
CA ARG A 5 -15.80 8.28 3.50
C ARG A 5 -14.59 9.05 3.00
N HIS A 6 -14.59 10.37 3.14
CA HIS A 6 -13.44 11.20 2.76
C HIS A 6 -12.22 10.87 3.62
N VAL A 7 -12.40 10.66 4.93
CA VAL A 7 -11.31 10.25 5.82
C VAL A 7 -10.67 8.93 5.36
N ILE A 8 -11.46 7.87 5.13
CA ILE A 8 -10.93 6.57 4.68
C ILE A 8 -10.25 6.69 3.31
N THR A 9 -10.84 7.44 2.38
CA THR A 9 -10.27 7.66 1.04
C THR A 9 -8.94 8.40 1.11
N THR A 10 -8.87 9.48 1.89
CA THR A 10 -7.64 10.25 2.09
C THR A 10 -6.56 9.40 2.75
N LEU A 11 -6.91 8.59 3.74
CA LEU A 11 -5.95 7.70 4.40
C LEU A 11 -5.43 6.61 3.46
N LEU A 12 -6.28 6.02 2.60
CA LEU A 12 -5.85 5.06 1.58
C LEU A 12 -4.87 5.69 0.58
N VAL A 13 -5.20 6.89 0.07
CA VAL A 13 -4.34 7.61 -0.87
C VAL A 13 -3.02 8.00 -0.20
N ALA A 14 -3.07 8.57 1.00
CA ALA A 14 -1.86 8.94 1.75
C ALA A 14 -0.97 7.73 2.03
N SER A 15 -1.54 6.59 2.43
CA SER A 15 -0.78 5.35 2.70
C SER A 15 -0.12 4.81 1.42
N ALA A 16 -0.86 4.82 0.29
CA ALA A 16 -0.33 4.39 -1.00
C ALA A 16 0.78 5.30 -1.52
N LEU A 17 0.64 6.63 -1.37
CA LEU A 17 1.68 7.59 -1.73
C LEU A 17 2.91 7.45 -0.86
N ASN A 18 2.75 7.28 0.46
CA ASN A 18 3.86 7.04 1.38
C ASN A 18 4.65 5.79 0.97
N LEU A 19 3.95 4.70 0.67
CA LEU A 19 4.58 3.47 0.18
C LEU A 19 5.31 3.68 -1.15
N ALA A 20 4.71 4.42 -2.08
CA ALA A 20 5.32 4.68 -3.39
C ALA A 20 6.66 5.41 -3.30
N LEU A 21 6.82 6.32 -2.33
CA LEU A 21 8.09 7.04 -2.09
C LEU A 21 9.24 6.12 -1.64
N MET A 22 8.89 4.97 -1.06
CA MET A 22 9.83 3.97 -0.54
C MET A 22 10.11 2.82 -1.50
N VAL A 23 9.53 2.82 -2.71
CA VAL A 23 9.83 1.77 -3.68
C VAL A 23 11.32 1.83 -4.00
N PRO A 24 12.04 0.69 -3.98
CA PRO A 24 13.46 0.64 -4.34
C PRO A 24 13.72 1.31 -5.69
N GLY A 25 14.72 2.20 -5.74
CA GLY A 25 15.07 2.95 -6.94
C GLY A 25 14.28 4.22 -7.19
N CYS A 26 13.35 4.56 -6.29
CA CYS A 26 12.58 5.79 -6.37
C CYS A 26 13.29 6.93 -5.62
N PHE A 27 12.79 7.34 -4.45
CA PHE A 27 13.30 8.54 -3.76
C PHE A 27 14.15 8.22 -2.53
N VAL A 28 13.71 7.27 -1.70
CA VAL A 28 14.23 7.13 -0.33
C VAL A 28 14.90 5.78 -0.08
N GLU A 29 14.41 4.72 -0.71
CA GLU A 29 14.95 3.37 -0.54
C GLU A 29 16.20 3.17 -1.41
N THR A 30 17.34 3.06 -0.74
CA THR A 30 18.69 2.96 -1.32
C THR A 30 19.42 1.71 -0.81
N ARG A 31 18.73 0.87 -0.04
CA ARG A 31 19.31 -0.37 0.50
C ARG A 31 19.58 -1.38 -0.62
N ASP A 32 20.62 -2.20 -0.43
CA ASP A 32 21.02 -3.23 -1.41
C ASP A 32 20.56 -4.60 -0.91
N PHE A 33 19.66 -5.22 -1.67
CA PHE A 33 19.07 -6.52 -1.37
C PHE A 33 19.57 -7.61 -2.32
N SER A 34 20.64 -7.37 -3.08
CA SER A 34 21.23 -8.34 -4.02
C SER A 34 21.61 -9.69 -3.39
N ALA A 35 21.81 -9.73 -2.08
CA ALA A 35 22.03 -10.96 -1.32
C ALA A 35 20.82 -11.92 -1.28
N TYR A 36 19.62 -11.44 -1.61
CA TYR A 36 18.38 -12.23 -1.59
C TYR A 36 18.01 -12.77 -2.97
N PRO A 37 17.37 -13.95 -3.04
CA PRO A 37 16.88 -14.47 -4.31
C PRO A 37 15.89 -13.50 -4.95
N ALA A 38 16.08 -13.21 -6.25
CA ALA A 38 15.23 -12.31 -7.02
C ALA A 38 13.72 -12.68 -6.95
N MET A 39 13.41 -13.98 -6.78
CA MET A 39 12.04 -14.46 -6.63
C MET A 39 11.39 -13.97 -5.32
N VAL A 40 12.14 -13.90 -4.22
CA VAL A 40 11.63 -13.41 -2.92
C VAL A 40 11.37 -11.92 -3.00
N LEU A 41 12.32 -11.14 -3.55
CA LEU A 41 12.17 -9.71 -3.77
C LEU A 41 11.00 -9.40 -4.72
N GLY A 42 10.88 -10.17 -5.81
CA GLY A 42 9.77 -10.06 -6.75
C GLY A 42 8.43 -10.33 -6.09
N ALA A 43 8.30 -11.41 -5.31
CA ALA A 43 7.06 -11.73 -4.61
C ALA A 43 6.67 -10.65 -3.59
N PHE A 44 7.64 -10.11 -2.85
CA PHE A 44 7.40 -9.02 -1.92
C PHE A 44 6.99 -7.73 -2.63
N ASN A 45 7.66 -7.39 -3.74
CA ASN A 45 7.30 -6.23 -4.56
C ASN A 45 5.91 -6.39 -5.21
N VAL A 46 5.53 -7.60 -5.61
CA VAL A 46 4.14 -7.89 -6.05
C VAL A 46 3.16 -7.58 -4.92
N PHE A 47 3.44 -8.04 -3.70
CA PHE A 47 2.60 -7.78 -2.54
C PHE A 47 2.46 -6.26 -2.27
N LEU A 48 3.58 -5.52 -2.22
CA LEU A 48 3.57 -4.06 -2.01
C LEU A 48 2.86 -3.32 -3.15
N THR A 49 3.05 -3.76 -4.40
CA THR A 49 2.39 -3.16 -5.57
C THR A 49 0.88 -3.37 -5.52
N VAL A 50 0.43 -4.58 -5.18
CA VAL A 50 -1.00 -4.87 -4.99
C VAL A 50 -1.55 -4.06 -3.82
N LEU A 51 -0.81 -3.92 -2.73
CA LEU A 51 -1.23 -3.12 -1.58
C LEU A 51 -1.35 -1.63 -1.95
N GLY A 52 -0.37 -1.06 -2.64
CA GLY A 52 -0.36 0.34 -3.06
C GLY A 52 -1.43 0.65 -4.12
N LEU A 53 -1.36 0.00 -5.28
CA LEU A 53 -2.32 0.21 -6.38
C LEU A 53 -3.73 -0.22 -5.99
N GLY A 54 -3.85 -1.35 -5.29
CA GLY A 54 -5.13 -1.83 -4.76
C GLY A 54 -5.76 -0.84 -3.79
N SER A 55 -4.96 -0.15 -2.97
CA SER A 55 -5.44 0.93 -2.09
C SER A 55 -5.97 2.13 -2.87
N LEU A 56 -5.33 2.53 -3.98
CA LEU A 56 -5.83 3.60 -4.85
C LEU A 56 -7.14 3.21 -5.55
N VAL A 57 -7.22 1.97 -6.06
CA VAL A 57 -8.46 1.43 -6.65
C VAL A 57 -9.57 1.38 -5.61
N LEU A 58 -9.25 0.93 -4.39
CA LEU A 58 -10.21 0.86 -3.29
C LEU A 58 -10.66 2.26 -2.85
N ALA A 59 -9.76 3.24 -2.82
CA ALA A 59 -10.08 4.64 -2.56
C ALA A 59 -11.06 5.17 -3.62
N TYR A 60 -10.86 4.87 -4.90
CA TYR A 60 -11.82 5.22 -5.96
C TYR A 60 -13.19 4.55 -5.77
N ILE A 61 -13.23 3.26 -5.44
CA ILE A 61 -14.46 2.49 -5.24
C ILE A 61 -15.25 3.02 -4.03
N ILE A 62 -14.57 3.22 -2.89
CA ILE A 62 -15.16 3.82 -1.70
C ILE A 62 -15.63 5.22 -2.06
N ALA A 63 -14.76 6.01 -2.71
CA ALA A 63 -14.94 7.25 -3.47
C ALA A 63 -16.28 7.41 -4.22
N LYS A 64 -16.75 6.32 -4.83
CA LYS A 64 -17.93 6.30 -5.70
C LYS A 64 -19.15 5.58 -5.13
N THR A 65 -18.96 4.57 -4.30
CA THR A 65 -20.07 3.70 -3.84
C THR A 65 -20.23 3.50 -2.33
N SER A 66 -19.32 4.05 -1.51
CA SER A 66 -19.30 3.85 -0.04
C SER A 66 -19.19 2.38 0.39
N LYS A 67 -18.92 1.47 -0.56
CA LYS A 67 -18.64 0.05 -0.34
C LYS A 67 -17.14 -0.16 -0.32
N GLY A 68 -16.65 -0.95 0.63
CA GLY A 68 -15.23 -1.29 0.72
C GLY A 68 -14.56 -1.03 2.07
N ASN A 69 -15.25 -0.47 3.06
CA ASN A 69 -14.66 -0.18 4.39
C ASN A 69 -14.03 -1.42 5.05
N GLY A 70 -14.54 -2.63 4.80
CA GLY A 70 -13.91 -3.86 5.29
C GLY A 70 -12.56 -4.17 4.65
N TRP A 71 -12.45 -3.97 3.34
CA TRP A 71 -11.19 -4.11 2.61
C TRP A 71 -10.20 -3.01 2.99
N ALA A 72 -10.69 -1.81 3.33
CA ALA A 72 -9.86 -0.70 3.78
C ALA A 72 -9.23 -0.99 5.15
N ALA A 73 -9.98 -1.65 6.05
CA ALA A 73 -9.42 -2.13 7.32
C ALA A 73 -8.30 -3.16 7.10
N LEU A 74 -8.50 -4.11 6.19
CA LEU A 74 -7.49 -5.11 5.85
C LEU A 74 -6.24 -4.47 5.22
N ALA A 75 -6.42 -3.49 4.32
CA ALA A 75 -5.32 -2.72 3.74
C ALA A 75 -4.54 -1.95 4.83
N GLY A 76 -5.26 -1.31 5.77
CA GLY A 76 -4.65 -0.64 6.92
C GLY A 76 -3.80 -1.60 7.76
N LEU A 77 -4.33 -2.78 8.11
CA LEU A 77 -3.58 -3.81 8.83
C LEU A 77 -2.37 -4.31 8.04
N ALA A 78 -2.49 -4.48 6.72
CA ALA A 78 -1.37 -4.87 5.87
C ALA A 78 -0.27 -3.80 5.85
N PHE A 79 -0.62 -2.50 5.74
CA PHE A 79 0.36 -1.41 5.86
C PHE A 79 1.07 -1.45 7.21
N VAL A 80 0.32 -1.56 8.32
CA VAL A 80 0.90 -1.65 9.67
C VAL A 80 1.82 -2.86 9.77
N GLY A 81 1.39 -4.02 9.30
CA GLY A 81 2.18 -5.24 9.31
C GLY A 81 3.51 -5.05 8.59
N VAL A 82 3.49 -4.57 7.35
CA VAL A 82 4.73 -4.35 6.58
C VAL A 82 5.67 -3.40 7.30
N TYR A 83 5.20 -2.23 7.73
CA TYR A 83 6.07 -1.23 8.34
C TYR A 83 6.60 -1.67 9.71
N LEU A 84 5.78 -2.33 10.55
CA LEU A 84 6.26 -2.83 11.84
C LEU A 84 7.21 -4.02 11.69
N LEU A 85 7.02 -4.87 10.67
CA LEU A 85 7.93 -5.98 10.39
C LEU A 85 9.28 -5.46 9.85
N ASP A 86 9.30 -4.40 9.05
CA ASP A 86 10.56 -3.76 8.60
C ASP A 86 11.26 -3.03 9.75
N LEU A 87 10.55 -2.15 10.48
CA LEU A 87 11.08 -1.46 11.67
C LEU A 87 11.57 -2.43 12.76
N GLY A 88 10.86 -3.56 12.92
CA GLY A 88 11.20 -4.63 13.85
C GLY A 88 12.39 -5.48 13.41
N ARG A 89 12.99 -5.21 12.24
CA ARG A 89 14.09 -5.98 11.65
C ARG A 89 13.76 -7.47 11.50
N ILE A 90 12.47 -7.78 11.32
CA ILE A 90 12.01 -9.14 11.05
C ILE A 90 12.25 -9.46 9.57
N PHE A 91 12.12 -8.46 8.71
CA PHE A 91 12.63 -8.59 7.35
C PHE A 91 14.16 -8.65 7.34
N PRO A 92 14.73 -9.33 6.33
CA PRO A 92 16.17 -9.49 6.27
C PRO A 92 16.89 -8.15 6.16
N VAL A 93 17.87 -7.91 7.04
CA VAL A 93 18.55 -6.62 7.16
C VAL A 93 19.77 -6.60 6.23
N PRO A 94 19.80 -5.70 5.23
CA PRO A 94 20.97 -5.57 4.36
C PRO A 94 22.13 -4.88 5.11
N PRO A 95 23.38 -4.98 4.60
CA PRO A 95 24.55 -4.42 5.27
C PRO A 95 24.50 -2.89 5.39
N ASN A 96 23.78 -2.22 4.49
CA ASN A 96 23.63 -0.79 4.51
C ASN A 96 22.51 -0.35 5.48
N PRO A 97 22.83 0.57 6.42
CA PRO A 97 21.87 1.01 7.40
C PRO A 97 20.75 1.80 6.74
N MET A 98 19.54 1.63 7.28
CA MET A 98 18.36 2.37 6.89
C MET A 98 18.57 3.88 7.08
N SER A 99 18.20 4.68 6.06
CA SER A 99 18.30 6.14 6.18
C SER A 99 17.27 6.68 7.17
N THR A 100 17.58 7.80 7.83
CA THR A 100 16.65 8.45 8.78
C THR A 100 15.33 8.84 8.10
N LEU A 101 15.38 9.26 6.83
CA LEU A 101 14.18 9.59 6.06
C LEU A 101 13.30 8.36 5.83
N LEU A 102 13.90 7.22 5.45
CA LEU A 102 13.16 5.98 5.25
C LEU A 102 12.47 5.55 6.56
N ALA A 103 13.22 5.58 7.68
CA ALA A 103 12.68 5.21 8.99
C ALA A 103 11.52 6.12 9.42
N THR A 104 11.62 7.42 9.13
CA THR A 104 10.57 8.39 9.43
C THR A 104 9.31 8.08 8.62
N LEU A 105 9.47 7.81 7.32
CA LEU A 105 8.36 7.48 6.46
C LEU A 105 7.71 6.14 6.85
N GLU A 106 8.46 5.18 7.40
CA GLU A 106 7.89 3.92 7.90
C GLU A 106 7.05 4.12 9.15
N TRP A 107 7.51 4.96 10.09
CA TRP A 107 6.70 5.35 11.25
C TRP A 107 5.42 6.09 10.84
N ILE A 108 5.53 7.01 9.88
CA ILE A 108 4.37 7.70 9.29
C ILE A 108 3.44 6.68 8.64
N GLY A 109 3.98 5.76 7.84
CA GLY A 109 3.24 4.71 7.18
C GLY A 109 2.49 3.80 8.15
N ALA A 110 3.13 3.39 9.24
CA ALA A 110 2.51 2.62 10.32
C ALA A 110 1.38 3.41 10.98
N GLY A 111 1.60 4.69 11.29
CA GLY A 111 0.58 5.59 11.84
C GLY A 111 -0.63 5.75 10.93
N LEU A 112 -0.39 5.96 9.62
CA LEU A 112 -1.44 6.03 8.60
C LEU A 112 -2.22 4.72 8.48
N GLY A 113 -1.52 3.57 8.52
CA GLY A 113 -2.13 2.25 8.51
C GLY A 113 -3.02 1.99 9.73
N ILE A 114 -2.57 2.37 10.94
CA ILE A 114 -3.36 2.27 12.18
C ILE A 114 -4.60 3.16 12.08
N ALA A 115 -4.43 4.41 11.67
CA ALA A 115 -5.54 5.35 11.50
C ALA A 115 -6.55 4.82 10.47
N LEU A 116 -6.09 4.24 9.37
CA LEU A 116 -6.92 3.63 8.35
C LEU A 116 -7.70 2.42 8.89
N ALA A 117 -7.04 1.51 9.60
CA ALA A 117 -7.67 0.34 10.18
C ALA A 117 -8.73 0.74 11.24
N ALA A 118 -8.36 1.61 12.17
CA ALA A 118 -9.24 2.09 13.23
C ALA A 118 -10.46 2.84 12.68
N SER A 119 -10.25 3.78 11.75
CA SER A 119 -11.34 4.51 11.11
C SER A 119 -12.26 3.59 10.31
N SER A 120 -11.70 2.61 9.58
CA SER A 120 -12.47 1.65 8.81
C SER A 120 -13.35 0.73 9.66
N VAL A 121 -12.88 0.34 10.85
CA VAL A 121 -13.64 -0.47 11.82
C VAL A 121 -14.70 0.36 12.53
N ALA A 122 -14.34 1.54 13.05
CA ALA A 122 -15.25 2.43 13.77
C ALA A 122 -16.43 2.87 12.88
N LEU A 123 -16.16 3.13 11.60
CA LEU A 123 -17.15 3.59 10.63
C LEU A 123 -17.95 2.45 9.98
N ARG A 124 -17.51 1.19 10.16
CA ARG A 124 -18.24 -0.01 9.71
C ARG A 124 -19.54 -0.20 10.50
N GLY A 125 -19.53 0.13 11.80
CA GLY A 125 -20.71 0.03 12.67
C GLY A 125 -21.86 0.99 12.32
N ALA A 126 -21.57 2.04 11.53
CA ALA A 126 -22.54 3.07 11.18
C ALA A 126 -23.20 2.89 9.79
N ALA A 127 -22.75 1.92 8.98
CA ALA A 127 -23.14 1.78 7.58
C ALA A 127 -23.85 0.44 7.30
N ASN A 128 -25.07 0.29 7.82
CA ASN A 128 -26.03 -0.67 7.26
C ASN A 128 -27.00 0.08 6.33
N THR A 129 -27.40 -0.59 5.26
CA THR A 129 -28.37 -0.17 4.22
C THR A 129 -27.91 0.90 3.23
N ALA A 130 -27.23 0.48 2.15
CA ALA A 130 -27.38 1.12 0.85
C ALA A 130 -27.05 0.10 -0.27
N THR A 131 -28.11 -0.51 -0.82
CA THR A 131 -28.02 -1.30 -2.05
C THR A 131 -27.89 -0.33 -3.22
N SER A 132 -26.69 -0.21 -3.80
CA SER A 132 -26.53 0.38 -5.14
C SER A 132 -25.23 -0.06 -5.80
N ALA A 133 -25.25 -0.01 -7.14
CA ALA A 133 -24.43 -0.70 -8.14
C ALA A 133 -22.97 -1.04 -7.77
N LYS A 134 -22.50 -2.22 -8.23
CA LYS A 134 -21.07 -2.57 -8.22
C LYS A 134 -20.36 -1.62 -9.20
N PRO A 135 -19.42 -0.78 -8.74
CA PRO A 135 -18.60 -0.02 -9.67
C PRO A 135 -17.69 -1.01 -10.39
N THR A 136 -17.89 -1.17 -11.69
CA THR A 136 -17.00 -1.97 -12.54
C THR A 136 -15.98 -1.05 -13.18
N LEU A 137 -14.71 -1.47 -13.14
CA LEU A 137 -13.67 -0.82 -13.92
C LEU A 137 -13.75 -1.33 -15.36
N PRO A 138 -13.61 -0.47 -16.38
CA PRO A 138 -13.55 -0.94 -17.75
C PRO A 138 -12.29 -1.79 -17.95
N MET A 139 -12.39 -2.82 -18.81
CA MET A 139 -11.31 -3.77 -19.05
C MET A 139 -9.99 -3.09 -19.46
N THR A 140 -10.06 -1.99 -20.21
CA THR A 140 -8.89 -1.19 -20.60
C THR A 140 -8.13 -0.61 -19.41
N VAL A 141 -8.84 -0.12 -18.39
CA VAL A 141 -8.23 0.39 -17.15
C VAL A 141 -7.62 -0.76 -16.36
N VAL A 142 -8.28 -1.92 -16.31
CA VAL A 142 -7.72 -3.10 -15.63
C VAL A 142 -6.43 -3.56 -16.31
N LEU A 143 -6.41 -3.66 -17.64
CA LEU A 143 -5.20 -3.99 -18.41
C LEU A 143 -4.09 -2.95 -18.19
N GLY A 144 -4.43 -1.66 -18.18
CA GLY A 144 -3.50 -0.59 -17.86
C GLY A 144 -2.91 -0.73 -16.45
N LEU A 145 -3.74 -1.02 -15.44
CA LEU A 145 -3.29 -1.26 -14.06
C LEU A 145 -2.38 -2.49 -13.94
N VAL A 146 -2.70 -3.58 -14.64
CA VAL A 146 -1.85 -4.77 -14.69
C VAL A 146 -0.50 -4.45 -15.32
N LEU A 147 -0.48 -3.70 -16.43
CA LEU A 147 0.76 -3.28 -17.08
C LEU A 147 1.60 -2.40 -16.15
N VAL A 148 0.98 -1.41 -15.49
CA VAL A 148 1.64 -0.54 -14.51
C VAL A 148 2.19 -1.37 -13.35
N ALA A 149 1.42 -2.33 -12.83
CA ALA A 149 1.88 -3.20 -11.76
C ALA A 149 3.11 -4.04 -12.17
N LEU A 150 3.11 -4.61 -13.37
CA LEU A 150 4.25 -5.37 -13.89
C LEU A 150 5.49 -4.48 -14.04
N ILE A 151 5.33 -3.24 -14.51
CA ILE A 151 6.42 -2.27 -14.62
C ILE A 151 6.99 -1.93 -13.23
N ILE A 152 6.14 -1.63 -12.25
CA ILE A 152 6.56 -1.31 -10.87
C ILE A 152 7.33 -2.50 -10.28
N VAL A 153 6.79 -3.72 -10.38
CA VAL A 153 7.43 -4.93 -9.84
C VAL A 153 8.79 -5.19 -10.49
N ALA A 154 8.85 -5.12 -11.83
CA ALA A 154 10.10 -5.36 -12.55
C ALA A 154 11.15 -4.29 -12.21
N PHE A 155 10.76 -3.02 -12.17
CA PHE A 155 11.63 -1.90 -11.82
C PHE A 155 12.14 -2.00 -10.37
N ALA A 156 11.24 -2.17 -9.40
CA ALA A 156 11.57 -2.25 -7.99
C ALA A 156 12.48 -3.45 -7.69
N THR A 157 12.24 -4.59 -8.35
CA THR A 157 13.05 -5.80 -8.13
C THR A 157 14.45 -5.64 -8.70
N LYS A 158 14.58 -5.05 -9.90
CA LYS A 158 15.89 -4.75 -10.50
C LYS A 158 16.67 -3.73 -9.67
N SER A 159 16.02 -2.63 -9.29
CA SER A 159 16.67 -1.61 -8.49
C SER A 159 17.08 -2.10 -7.10
N ALA A 160 16.29 -2.98 -6.47
CA ALA A 160 16.66 -3.59 -5.18
C ALA A 160 17.90 -4.50 -5.28
N MET A 161 18.20 -5.01 -6.47
CA MET A 161 19.38 -5.82 -6.77
C MET A 161 20.56 -5.00 -7.28
N GLY A 162 20.41 -3.68 -7.47
CA GLY A 162 21.46 -2.81 -8.02
C GLY A 162 21.76 -3.00 -9.50
N ILE A 163 20.79 -3.51 -10.28
CA ILE A 163 20.87 -3.74 -11.75
C ILE A 163 19.87 -2.89 -12.52
#